data_AF-A0A8H3YZX7-F1
#
_entry.id   AF-A0A8H3YZX7-F1
#
_cell.length_a   1.000
_cell.length_b   1.000
_cell.length_c   1.000
_cell.angle_alpha   90.00
_cell.angle_beta   90.00
_cell.angle_gamma   90.00
#
_symmetry.space_group_name_H-M   'P 1'
#
loop_
_entity.id
_entity.type
_entity.pdbx_description
1 polymer ?
#
loop_
_entity_poly.entity_id
_entity_poly.type
_entity_poly.pdbx_seq_one_letter_code
_entity_poly.pdbx_strand_id
1 'polypeptide(L)'
;MAYLTPSGKLIGSSTFLGNGRSGIVLRHTDGNALKIPKVVDTSRLPAEQRDNQEYVNDSNRQTLELEKAIYRRLGPCDGIAKVINISADGILLEYYPDGDLEGYMSTHTEPDTYRKASWILSITRTICHIHKMKVLVDDIALRNLLVAPDSSLKLVDFGESALFSEETDMALANDHGITASADIFHVGCVIYSIAAWTKFEHNLFNYDFHRPAIEDLPGLEKLLFRHAIQKCWAGQYCTSDELYADILEATMHAS
;
A
#
# COMPACT_ATOMS: atom_id res chain seq x y z
N MET A 1 -17.70 -19.24 0.74
CA MET A 1 -17.50 -19.14 -0.72
C MET A 1 -16.20 -19.83 -1.07
N ALA A 2 -16.14 -20.50 -2.22
CA ALA A 2 -14.93 -21.17 -2.68
C ALA A 2 -14.31 -20.38 -3.84
N TYR A 3 -12.99 -20.23 -3.83
CA TYR A 3 -12.25 -19.43 -4.80
C TYR A 3 -11.49 -20.31 -5.79
N LEU A 4 -11.27 -19.78 -6.99
CA LEU A 4 -10.63 -20.48 -8.08
C LEU A 4 -9.20 -19.97 -8.33
N THR A 5 -8.29 -20.90 -8.64
CA THR A 5 -7.02 -20.58 -9.29
C THR A 5 -7.27 -20.07 -10.70
N PRO A 6 -6.26 -19.44 -11.35
CA PRO A 6 -6.35 -19.06 -12.76
C PRO A 6 -6.68 -20.23 -13.70
N SER A 7 -6.26 -21.45 -13.35
CA SER A 7 -6.60 -22.69 -14.07
C SER A 7 -8.00 -23.25 -13.77
N GLY A 8 -8.84 -22.53 -13.00
CA GLY A 8 -10.19 -22.96 -12.64
C GLY A 8 -10.26 -24.06 -11.57
N LYS A 9 -9.20 -24.28 -10.80
CA LYS A 9 -9.20 -25.28 -9.70
C LYS A 9 -9.56 -24.61 -8.38
N LEU A 10 -10.22 -25.33 -7.47
CA LEU A 10 -10.49 -24.82 -6.12
C LEU A 10 -9.19 -24.63 -5.33
N ILE A 11 -9.09 -23.49 -4.65
CA ILE A 11 -7.95 -23.17 -3.78
C ILE A 11 -8.08 -23.93 -2.46
N GLY A 12 -7.00 -24.61 -2.05
CA GLY A 12 -6.91 -25.29 -0.76
C GLY A 12 -6.62 -24.31 0.39
N SER A 13 -7.10 -24.61 1.59
CA SER A 13 -6.92 -23.74 2.77
C SER A 13 -5.47 -23.62 3.24
N SER A 14 -4.64 -24.65 3.03
CA SER A 14 -3.25 -24.69 3.50
C SER A 14 -2.30 -23.76 2.74
N THR A 15 -2.71 -23.23 1.59
CA THR A 15 -1.92 -22.30 0.79
C THR A 15 -2.34 -20.85 0.98
N PHE A 16 -3.33 -20.56 1.83
CA PHE A 16 -3.91 -19.23 1.93
C PHE A 16 -3.05 -18.31 2.79
N LEU A 17 -2.65 -17.15 2.26
CA LEU A 17 -1.89 -16.12 3.00
C LEU A 17 -2.70 -14.86 3.24
N GLY A 18 -3.58 -14.45 2.32
CA GLY A 18 -4.32 -13.20 2.45
C GLY A 18 -5.56 -13.12 1.57
N ASN A 19 -6.58 -12.40 2.07
CA ASN A 19 -7.84 -12.12 1.37
C ASN A 19 -7.98 -10.61 1.15
N GLY A 20 -7.74 -10.15 -0.07
CA GLY A 20 -7.95 -8.75 -0.44
C GLY A 20 -9.37 -8.48 -0.95
N ARG A 21 -9.60 -7.23 -1.35
CA ARG A 21 -10.82 -6.79 -2.03
C ARG A 21 -10.95 -7.47 -3.39
N SER A 22 -9.94 -7.32 -4.24
CA SER A 22 -9.90 -7.79 -5.63
C SER A 22 -8.95 -8.98 -5.87
N GLY A 23 -8.09 -9.30 -4.90
CA GLY A 23 -7.07 -10.35 -5.02
C GLY A 23 -7.05 -11.34 -3.87
N ILE A 24 -6.41 -12.48 -4.10
CA ILE A 24 -6.08 -13.49 -3.08
C ILE A 24 -4.57 -13.71 -3.12
N VAL A 25 -3.94 -13.85 -1.95
CA VAL A 25 -2.52 -14.16 -1.83
C VAL A 25 -2.36 -15.60 -1.36
N LEU A 26 -1.57 -16.37 -2.09
CA LEU A 26 -1.30 -17.78 -1.84
C LEU A 26 0.19 -18.04 -1.61
N ARG A 27 0.51 -19.04 -0.79
CA ARG A 27 1.85 -19.60 -0.67
C ARG A 27 2.16 -20.40 -1.93
N HIS A 28 3.15 -19.94 -2.69
CA HIS A 28 3.63 -20.61 -3.88
C HIS A 28 4.55 -21.79 -3.52
N THR A 29 4.77 -22.70 -4.46
CA THR A 29 5.50 -23.96 -4.24
C THR A 29 6.98 -23.76 -3.88
N ASP A 30 7.58 -22.65 -4.30
CA ASP A 30 8.94 -22.22 -3.94
C ASP A 30 9.01 -21.45 -2.61
N GLY A 31 7.87 -21.27 -1.93
CA GLY A 31 7.77 -20.55 -0.67
C GLY A 31 7.47 -19.05 -0.81
N ASN A 32 7.38 -18.50 -2.02
CA ASN A 32 7.04 -17.09 -2.27
C ASN A 32 5.53 -16.83 -2.16
N ALA A 33 5.12 -15.56 -2.28
CA ALA A 33 3.72 -15.13 -2.22
C ALA A 33 3.17 -14.87 -3.62
N LEU A 34 2.16 -15.62 -4.04
CA LEU A 34 1.49 -15.44 -5.33
C LEU A 34 0.16 -14.70 -5.14
N LYS A 35 0.05 -13.49 -5.68
CA LYS A 35 -1.20 -12.76 -5.78
C LYS A 35 -1.92 -13.12 -7.10
N ILE A 36 -3.16 -13.55 -6.99
CA ILE A 36 -4.05 -13.91 -8.11
C ILE A 36 -5.37 -13.14 -7.99
N PRO A 37 -6.20 -13.04 -9.05
CA PRO A 37 -7.46 -12.31 -8.94
C PRO A 37 -8.44 -13.12 -8.11
N LYS A 38 -9.27 -12.43 -7.33
CA LYS A 38 -10.31 -13.06 -6.52
C LYS A 38 -11.47 -13.45 -7.42
N VAL A 39 -11.49 -14.72 -7.82
CA VAL A 39 -12.51 -15.28 -8.70
C VAL A 39 -13.36 -16.28 -7.94
N VAL A 40 -14.67 -16.04 -7.88
CA VAL A 40 -15.65 -16.93 -7.27
C VAL A 40 -16.20 -17.89 -8.32
N ASP A 41 -16.35 -19.17 -7.97
CA ASP A 41 -17.02 -20.17 -8.81
C ASP A 41 -18.52 -19.86 -8.95
N THR A 42 -18.95 -19.54 -10.17
CA THR A 42 -20.33 -19.16 -10.48
C THR A 42 -21.21 -20.33 -10.94
N SER A 43 -20.64 -21.54 -11.12
CA SER A 43 -21.33 -22.70 -11.69
C SER A 43 -22.59 -23.12 -10.91
N ARG A 44 -22.61 -22.85 -9.60
CA ARG A 44 -23.71 -23.19 -8.68
C ARG A 44 -24.60 -22.00 -8.32
N LEU A 45 -24.34 -20.81 -8.86
CA LEU A 45 -25.13 -19.62 -8.55
C LEU A 45 -26.42 -19.55 -9.41
N PRO A 46 -27.52 -19.00 -8.85
CA PRO A 46 -28.69 -18.58 -9.62
C PRO A 46 -28.31 -17.59 -10.73
N ALA A 47 -29.04 -17.56 -11.84
CA ALA A 47 -28.70 -16.74 -13.02
C ALA A 47 -28.50 -15.25 -12.70
N GLU A 48 -29.39 -14.64 -11.94
CA GLU A 48 -29.30 -13.22 -11.54
C GLU A 48 -28.04 -12.91 -10.68
N GLN A 49 -27.60 -13.88 -9.87
CA GLN A 49 -26.39 -13.74 -9.05
C GLN A 49 -25.12 -14.07 -9.85
N ARG A 50 -25.24 -14.92 -10.86
CA ARG A 50 -24.14 -15.32 -11.75
C ARG A 50 -23.64 -14.13 -12.53
N ASP A 51 -24.51 -13.38 -13.21
CA ASP A 51 -24.11 -12.26 -14.06
C ASP A 51 -23.39 -11.17 -13.25
N ASN A 52 -23.95 -10.82 -12.07
CA ASN A 52 -23.32 -9.89 -11.14
C ASN A 52 -21.95 -10.39 -10.64
N GLN A 53 -21.84 -11.68 -10.32
CA GLN A 53 -20.59 -12.25 -9.83
C GLN A 53 -19.53 -12.39 -10.94
N GLU A 54 -19.94 -12.65 -12.19
CA GLU A 54 -19.05 -12.67 -13.36
C GLU A 54 -18.51 -11.27 -13.66
N TYR A 55 -19.35 -10.24 -13.58
CA TYR A 55 -18.89 -8.84 -13.66
C TYR A 55 -17.83 -8.52 -12.60
N VAL A 56 -18.05 -8.92 -11.34
CA VAL A 56 -17.08 -8.74 -10.26
C VAL A 56 -15.79 -9.53 -10.52
N ASN A 57 -15.90 -10.77 -11.00
CA ASN A 57 -14.74 -11.59 -11.35
C ASN A 57 -13.90 -10.93 -12.45
N ASP A 58 -14.53 -10.36 -13.47
CA ASP A 58 -13.86 -9.67 -14.57
C ASP A 58 -13.22 -8.36 -14.11
N SER A 59 -13.90 -7.59 -13.26
CA SER A 59 -13.34 -6.40 -12.62
C SER A 59 -12.08 -6.76 -11.81
N ASN A 60 -12.12 -7.82 -11.00
CA ASN A 60 -10.96 -8.28 -10.23
C ASN A 60 -9.78 -8.71 -11.11
N ARG A 61 -10.03 -9.29 -12.29
CA ARG A 61 -8.97 -9.59 -13.26
C ARG A 61 -8.36 -8.31 -13.82
N GLN A 62 -9.19 -7.33 -14.19
CA GLN A 62 -8.72 -6.04 -14.70
C GLN A 62 -7.87 -5.29 -13.66
N THR A 63 -8.31 -5.28 -12.39
CA THR A 63 -7.52 -4.73 -11.29
C THR A 63 -6.14 -5.37 -11.19
N LEU A 64 -6.06 -6.70 -11.29
CA LEU A 64 -4.77 -7.39 -11.26
C LEU A 64 -3.88 -7.04 -12.48
N GLU A 65 -4.46 -6.89 -13.68
CA GLU A 65 -3.70 -6.48 -14.86
C GLU A 65 -3.14 -5.05 -14.74
N LEU A 66 -3.91 -4.14 -14.14
CA LEU A 66 -3.42 -2.80 -13.79
C LEU A 66 -2.28 -2.89 -12.78
N GLU A 67 -2.44 -3.66 -11.71
CA GLU A 67 -1.39 -3.86 -10.70
C GLU A 67 -0.11 -4.46 -11.32
N LYS A 68 -0.23 -5.42 -12.24
CA LYS A 68 0.91 -5.95 -13.02
C LYS A 68 1.60 -4.85 -13.82
N ALA A 69 0.84 -3.97 -14.48
CA ALA A 69 1.41 -2.86 -15.25
C ALA A 69 2.14 -1.86 -14.33
N ILE A 70 1.60 -1.60 -13.14
CA ILE A 70 2.21 -0.74 -12.13
C ILE A 70 3.54 -1.34 -11.64
N TYR A 71 3.59 -2.60 -11.23
CA TYR A 71 4.86 -3.24 -10.82
C TYR A 71 5.92 -3.19 -11.94
N ARG A 72 5.53 -3.36 -13.21
CA ARG A 72 6.45 -3.22 -14.34
C ARG A 72 6.95 -1.79 -14.50
N ARG A 73 6.08 -0.79 -14.36
CA ARG A 73 6.43 0.63 -14.44
C ARG A 73 7.36 1.04 -13.30
N LEU A 74 7.07 0.61 -12.07
CA LEU A 74 7.84 0.96 -10.88
C LEU A 74 9.26 0.37 -10.94
N GLY A 75 9.40 -0.84 -11.47
CA GLY A 75 10.69 -1.54 -11.51
C GLY A 75 11.25 -1.81 -10.10
N PRO A 76 12.54 -2.19 -10.00
CA PRO A 76 13.17 -2.43 -8.70
C PRO A 76 13.26 -1.16 -7.86
N CYS A 77 12.66 -1.19 -6.67
CA CYS A 77 12.76 -0.15 -5.65
C CYS A 77 12.88 -0.83 -4.29
N ASP A 78 13.82 -0.40 -3.45
CA ASP A 78 14.10 -1.09 -2.18
C ASP A 78 12.87 -1.13 -1.26
N GLY A 79 12.09 -0.06 -1.17
CA GLY A 79 10.89 -0.03 -0.33
C GLY A 79 9.63 -0.59 -0.98
N ILE A 80 9.73 -1.29 -2.12
CA ILE A 80 8.61 -2.01 -2.76
C ILE A 80 8.90 -3.51 -2.68
N ALA A 81 7.87 -4.31 -2.45
CA ALA A 81 8.02 -5.76 -2.45
C ALA A 81 8.67 -6.29 -3.72
N LYS A 82 9.62 -7.19 -3.54
CA LYS A 82 10.42 -7.72 -4.64
C LYS A 82 9.56 -8.62 -5.53
N VAL A 83 9.44 -8.23 -6.80
CA VAL A 83 8.82 -9.06 -7.83
C VAL A 83 9.77 -10.17 -8.23
N ILE A 84 9.35 -11.42 -8.03
CA ILE A 84 10.04 -12.62 -8.51
C ILE A 84 9.63 -12.90 -9.95
N ASN A 85 8.33 -12.82 -10.24
CA ASN A 85 7.79 -13.03 -11.59
C ASN A 85 6.43 -12.36 -11.77
N ILE A 86 6.12 -11.92 -12.99
CA ILE A 86 4.77 -11.53 -13.41
C ILE A 86 4.36 -12.44 -14.56
N SER A 87 3.28 -13.19 -14.35
CA SER A 87 2.77 -14.15 -15.32
C SER A 87 1.34 -13.81 -15.75
N ALA A 88 0.76 -14.60 -16.65
CA ALA A 88 -0.66 -14.52 -16.96
C ALA A 88 -1.52 -14.77 -15.71
N ASP A 89 -1.08 -15.67 -14.84
CA ASP A 89 -1.82 -16.14 -13.68
C ASP A 89 -1.81 -15.16 -12.50
N GLY A 90 -0.76 -14.36 -12.36
CA GLY A 90 -0.61 -13.46 -11.21
C GLY A 90 0.76 -12.83 -11.04
N ILE A 91 0.96 -12.24 -9.87
CA ILE A 91 2.18 -11.56 -9.44
C ILE A 91 2.82 -12.40 -8.34
N LEU A 92 4.01 -12.93 -8.61
CA LEU A 92 4.80 -13.67 -7.63
C LEU A 92 5.77 -12.69 -6.95
N LEU A 93 5.56 -12.46 -5.67
CA LEU A 93 6.36 -11.59 -4.80
C LEU A 93 7.18 -12.42 -3.82
N GLU A 94 8.31 -11.89 -3.38
CA GLU A 94 9.04 -12.43 -2.23
C GLU A 94 8.12 -12.53 -1.01
N TYR A 95 8.25 -13.61 -0.24
CA TYR A 95 7.49 -13.80 0.99
C TYR A 95 8.20 -13.18 2.19
N TYR A 96 7.49 -12.34 2.92
CA TYR A 96 7.99 -11.65 4.12
C TYR A 96 7.34 -12.27 5.37
N PRO A 97 8.10 -13.02 6.20
CA PRO A 97 7.54 -13.83 7.28
C PRO A 97 7.01 -13.02 8.47
N ASP A 98 7.54 -11.81 8.69
CA ASP A 98 7.13 -10.96 9.81
C ASP A 98 5.79 -10.24 9.56
N GLY A 99 5.21 -10.42 8.36
CA GLY A 99 3.90 -9.90 8.00
C GLY A 99 3.90 -8.38 7.82
N ASP A 100 2.71 -7.79 7.94
CA ASP A 100 2.49 -6.36 7.81
C ASP A 100 2.83 -5.59 9.10
N LEU A 101 3.10 -4.30 8.94
CA LEU A 101 3.54 -3.42 10.02
C LEU A 101 2.47 -3.24 11.10
N GLU A 102 1.18 -3.34 10.76
CA GLU A 102 0.11 -3.29 11.75
C GLU A 102 0.16 -4.49 12.71
N GLY A 103 0.22 -5.70 12.16
CA GLY A 103 0.40 -6.93 12.92
C GLY A 103 1.72 -6.93 13.69
N TYR A 104 2.80 -6.46 13.05
CA TYR A 104 4.12 -6.35 13.67
C TYR A 104 4.08 -5.44 14.91
N MET A 105 3.49 -4.23 14.80
CA MET A 105 3.33 -3.29 15.92
C MET A 105 2.53 -3.87 17.08
N SER A 106 1.51 -4.68 16.79
CA SER A 106 0.66 -5.28 17.82
C SER A 106 1.34 -6.39 18.64
N THR A 107 2.43 -6.95 18.12
CA THR A 107 3.12 -8.11 18.70
C THR A 107 4.54 -7.81 19.17
N HIS A 108 5.13 -6.69 18.75
CA HIS A 108 6.50 -6.31 19.06
C HIS A 108 6.57 -5.06 19.93
N THR A 109 7.60 -5.00 20.76
CA THR A 109 7.94 -3.80 21.52
C THR A 109 8.33 -2.67 20.58
N GLU A 110 8.06 -1.44 21.02
CA GLU A 110 8.47 -0.23 20.33
C GLU A 110 9.98 -0.25 20.00
N PRO A 111 10.36 -0.06 18.72
CA PRO A 111 11.76 0.01 18.34
C PRO A 111 12.36 1.37 18.70
N ASP A 112 13.68 1.44 18.70
CA ASP A 112 14.41 2.68 18.97
C ASP A 112 14.13 3.79 17.93
N THR A 113 14.49 5.02 18.29
CA THR A 113 14.28 6.21 17.45
C THR A 113 14.99 6.10 16.10
N TYR A 114 16.16 5.44 16.04
CA TYR A 114 16.91 5.28 14.81
C TYR A 114 16.16 4.39 13.80
N ARG A 115 15.60 3.27 14.26
CA ARG A 115 14.77 2.38 13.44
C ARG A 115 13.53 3.08 12.93
N LYS A 116 12.82 3.82 13.81
CA LYS A 116 11.64 4.60 13.41
C LYS A 116 11.98 5.64 12.35
N ALA A 117 13.07 6.38 12.53
CA ALA A 117 13.55 7.36 11.55
C ALA A 117 13.91 6.70 10.21
N SER A 118 14.59 5.55 10.25
CA SER A 118 14.92 4.77 9.06
C SER A 118 13.68 4.31 8.29
N TRP A 119 12.66 3.80 8.99
CA TRP A 119 11.39 3.42 8.38
C TRP A 119 10.66 4.60 7.75
N ILE A 120 10.55 5.71 8.49
CA ILE A 120 9.89 6.93 8.02
C ILE A 120 10.59 7.49 6.77
N LEU A 121 11.93 7.56 6.78
CA LEU A 121 12.71 8.00 5.62
C LEU A 121 12.56 7.03 4.43
N SER A 122 12.52 5.73 4.67
CA SER A 122 12.36 4.71 3.64
C SER A 122 10.99 4.79 2.95
N ILE A 123 9.91 4.98 3.72
CA ILE A 123 8.54 5.10 3.17
C ILE A 123 8.43 6.37 2.32
N THR A 124 8.90 7.53 2.82
CA THR A 124 8.82 8.77 2.03
C THR A 124 9.62 8.70 0.74
N ARG A 125 10.81 8.09 0.78
CA ARG A 125 11.60 7.83 -0.43
C ARG A 125 10.87 6.92 -1.42
N THR A 126 10.21 5.89 -0.93
CA THR A 126 9.42 4.95 -1.75
C THR A 126 8.28 5.67 -2.46
N ILE A 127 7.55 6.52 -1.76
CA ILE A 127 6.46 7.30 -2.36
C ILE A 127 6.98 8.31 -3.39
N CYS A 128 8.14 8.95 -3.17
CA CYS A 128 8.77 9.78 -4.19
C CYS A 128 9.07 9.01 -5.47
N HIS A 129 9.61 7.80 -5.35
CA HIS A 129 9.84 6.93 -6.49
C HIS A 129 8.54 6.61 -7.24
N ILE A 130 7.50 6.23 -6.51
CA ILE A 130 6.20 5.87 -7.09
C ILE A 130 5.56 7.05 -7.83
N HIS A 131 5.51 8.23 -7.20
CA HIS A 131 4.99 9.45 -7.82
C HIS A 131 5.79 9.83 -9.06
N LYS A 132 7.13 9.75 -9.00
CA LYS A 132 7.99 9.99 -10.17
C LYS A 132 7.71 9.05 -11.34
N MET A 133 7.33 7.81 -11.05
CA MET A 133 6.93 6.79 -12.02
C MET A 133 5.47 6.91 -12.51
N LYS A 134 4.81 8.02 -12.17
CA LYS A 134 3.46 8.39 -12.60
C LYS A 134 2.38 7.46 -12.05
N VAL A 135 2.53 7.09 -10.79
CA VAL A 135 1.59 6.25 -10.06
C VAL A 135 1.16 7.00 -8.80
N LEU A 136 -0.13 6.93 -8.49
CA LEU A 136 -0.68 7.29 -7.17
C LEU A 136 -1.15 6.01 -6.48
N VAL A 137 -0.90 5.86 -5.18
CA VAL A 137 -1.08 4.59 -4.47
C VAL A 137 -2.51 4.41 -3.97
N ASP A 138 -3.12 5.48 -3.45
CA ASP A 138 -4.41 5.54 -2.75
C ASP A 138 -4.42 4.78 -1.40
N ASP A 139 -4.17 3.46 -1.41
CA ASP A 139 -4.27 2.60 -0.23
C ASP A 139 -2.96 2.52 0.60
N ILE A 140 -2.41 3.68 0.97
CA ILE A 140 -1.21 3.75 1.83
C ILE A 140 -1.61 3.50 3.29
N ALA A 141 -1.40 2.28 3.76
CA ALA A 141 -1.75 1.87 5.12
C ALA A 141 -0.72 0.89 5.71
N LEU A 142 -0.73 0.75 7.05
CA LEU A 142 0.17 -0.14 7.78
C LEU A 142 0.03 -1.61 7.33
N ARG A 143 -1.19 -2.06 7.04
CA ARG A 143 -1.48 -3.40 6.49
C ARG A 143 -0.79 -3.70 5.15
N ASN A 144 -0.42 -2.66 4.40
CA ASN A 144 0.22 -2.76 3.09
C ASN A 144 1.74 -2.53 3.16
N LEU A 145 2.32 -2.41 4.36
CA LEU A 145 3.76 -2.30 4.57
C LEU A 145 4.27 -3.57 5.23
N LEU A 146 4.92 -4.44 4.46
CA LEU A 146 5.50 -5.67 4.99
C LEU A 146 6.86 -5.41 5.63
N VAL A 147 7.15 -6.11 6.73
CA VAL A 147 8.45 -6.07 7.39
C VAL A 147 9.33 -7.18 6.83
N ALA A 148 10.45 -6.80 6.22
CA ALA A 148 11.42 -7.76 5.68
C ALA A 148 12.36 -8.30 6.77
N PRO A 149 13.05 -9.43 6.52
CA PRO A 149 13.98 -10.02 7.50
C PRO A 149 15.15 -9.11 7.92
N ASP A 150 15.56 -8.17 7.06
CA ASP A 150 16.55 -7.12 7.38
C ASP A 150 15.92 -5.92 8.12
N SER A 151 14.66 -6.05 8.52
CA SER A 151 13.79 -5.03 9.10
C SER A 151 13.58 -3.81 8.20
N SER A 152 13.73 -3.92 6.88
CA SER A 152 13.27 -2.87 5.95
C SER A 152 11.75 -3.00 5.71
N LEU A 153 11.11 -1.89 5.33
CA LEU A 153 9.68 -1.90 4.98
C LEU A 153 9.48 -2.02 3.49
N LYS A 154 8.55 -2.88 3.08
CA LYS A 154 8.22 -3.16 1.68
C LYS A 154 6.74 -2.86 1.45
N LEU A 155 6.45 -1.83 0.68
CA LEU A 155 5.09 -1.53 0.22
C LEU A 155 4.62 -2.61 -0.74
N VAL A 156 3.41 -3.11 -0.49
CA VAL A 156 2.66 -4.04 -1.33
C VAL A 156 1.32 -3.45 -1.71
N ASP A 157 0.62 -4.18 -2.58
CA ASP A 157 -0.76 -3.94 -3.00
C ASP A 157 -0.96 -2.61 -3.74
N PHE A 158 -0.95 -2.68 -5.07
CA PHE A 158 -1.31 -1.54 -5.93
C PHE A 158 -2.67 -1.74 -6.61
N GLY A 159 -3.57 -2.51 -5.98
CA GLY A 159 -4.89 -2.84 -6.56
C GLY A 159 -5.84 -1.65 -6.64
N GLU A 160 -5.65 -0.63 -5.82
CA GLU A 160 -6.46 0.61 -5.82
C GLU A 160 -5.70 1.80 -6.43
N SER A 161 -4.48 1.55 -6.93
CA SER A 161 -3.60 2.60 -7.44
C SER A 161 -3.98 3.08 -8.84
N ALA A 162 -3.69 4.34 -9.14
CA ALA A 162 -3.89 4.96 -10.44
C ALA A 162 -2.57 5.06 -11.22
N LEU A 163 -2.58 4.64 -12.49
CA LEU A 163 -1.44 4.71 -13.40
C LEU A 163 -1.66 5.77 -14.47
N PHE A 164 -0.77 6.76 -14.53
CA PHE A 164 -0.85 7.88 -15.46
C PHE A 164 0.18 7.77 -16.60
N SER A 165 -0.02 8.60 -17.64
CA SER A 165 0.92 8.73 -18.75
C SER A 165 2.26 9.35 -18.28
N GLU A 166 3.34 9.12 -19.03
CA GLU A 166 4.69 9.58 -18.65
C GLU A 166 4.82 11.11 -18.63
N GLU A 167 3.97 11.80 -19.37
CA GLU A 167 3.93 13.26 -19.50
C GLU A 167 3.08 13.93 -18.43
N THR A 168 2.35 13.15 -17.63
CA THR A 168 1.41 13.68 -16.63
C THR A 168 2.16 14.46 -15.55
N ASP A 169 1.70 15.69 -15.28
CA ASP A 169 2.13 16.44 -14.10
C ASP A 169 1.43 15.87 -12.86
N MET A 170 2.19 15.22 -11.99
CA MET A 170 1.66 14.53 -10.81
C MET A 170 1.15 15.49 -9.74
N ALA A 171 1.56 16.77 -9.77
CA ALA A 171 0.99 17.78 -8.88
C ALA A 171 -0.47 18.13 -9.24
N LEU A 172 -0.89 17.84 -10.48
CA LEU A 172 -2.23 18.09 -11.00
C LEU A 172 -3.03 16.81 -11.27
N ALA A 173 -2.38 15.64 -11.17
CA ALA A 173 -3.00 14.34 -11.39
C ALA A 173 -4.14 14.10 -10.38
N ASN A 174 -5.29 13.69 -10.92
CA ASN A 174 -6.48 13.36 -10.13
C ASN A 174 -7.23 12.23 -10.84
N ASP A 175 -7.38 11.10 -10.15
CA ASP A 175 -8.28 10.02 -10.54
C ASP A 175 -9.37 9.88 -9.48
N HIS A 176 -10.51 10.54 -9.69
CA HIS A 176 -11.67 10.47 -8.79
C HIS A 176 -11.38 10.76 -7.29
N GLY A 177 -10.45 11.68 -6.98
CA GLY A 177 -10.04 12.02 -5.62
C GLY A 177 -8.68 11.45 -5.23
N ILE A 178 -8.17 10.48 -5.98
CA ILE A 178 -6.80 9.97 -5.85
C ILE A 178 -5.84 11.02 -6.38
N THR A 179 -5.09 11.65 -5.47
CA THR A 179 -4.14 12.73 -5.77
C THR A 179 -2.84 12.53 -5.00
N ALA A 180 -1.73 13.16 -5.45
CA ALA A 180 -0.48 13.15 -4.69
C ALA A 180 -0.68 13.72 -3.27
N SER A 181 -1.56 14.72 -3.13
CA SER A 181 -1.94 15.33 -1.85
C SER A 181 -2.62 14.32 -0.91
N ALA A 182 -3.51 13.47 -1.44
CA ALA A 182 -4.18 12.41 -0.68
C ALA A 182 -3.19 11.31 -0.26
N ASP A 183 -2.31 10.87 -1.17
CA ASP A 183 -1.22 9.94 -0.82
C ASP A 183 -0.37 10.50 0.32
N ILE A 184 0.07 11.76 0.22
CA ILE A 184 0.88 12.43 1.25
C ILE A 184 0.14 12.51 2.60
N PHE A 185 -1.18 12.69 2.59
CA PHE A 185 -1.98 12.64 3.82
C PHE A 185 -1.89 11.27 4.48
N HIS A 186 -2.10 10.18 3.72
CA HIS A 186 -2.02 8.82 4.23
C HIS A 186 -0.58 8.44 4.66
N VAL A 187 0.44 8.93 3.97
CA VAL A 187 1.84 8.85 4.44
C VAL A 187 2.00 9.53 5.80
N GLY A 188 1.39 10.70 6.01
CA GLY A 188 1.36 11.36 7.33
C GLY A 188 0.78 10.48 8.44
N CYS A 189 -0.30 9.73 8.16
CA CYS A 189 -0.87 8.75 9.09
C CYS A 189 0.10 7.60 9.43
N VAL A 190 0.82 7.09 8.42
CA VAL A 190 1.84 6.06 8.62
C VAL A 190 3.02 6.60 9.43
N ILE A 191 3.52 7.80 9.11
CA ILE A 191 4.62 8.44 9.85
C ILE A 191 4.23 8.64 11.31
N TYR A 192 3.01 9.13 11.58
CA TYR A 192 2.48 9.22 12.94
C TYR A 192 2.49 7.86 13.63
N SER A 193 1.96 6.83 12.97
CA SER A 193 1.83 5.50 13.56
C SER A 193 3.19 4.93 13.97
N ILE A 194 4.21 5.09 13.12
CA ILE A 194 5.57 4.65 13.42
C ILE A 194 6.17 5.49 14.56
N ALA A 195 6.02 6.82 14.49
CA ALA A 195 6.59 7.74 15.47
C ALA A 195 6.01 7.53 16.87
N ALA A 196 4.70 7.40 16.98
CA ALA A 196 3.97 7.18 18.23
C ALA A 196 3.85 5.70 18.64
N TRP A 197 4.33 4.78 17.79
CA TRP A 197 4.15 3.34 17.94
C TRP A 197 2.70 2.91 18.24
N THR A 198 1.74 3.54 17.57
CA THR A 198 0.31 3.31 17.78
C THR A 198 -0.40 3.32 16.44
N LYS A 199 -1.28 2.34 16.16
CA LYS A 199 -2.05 2.30 14.92
C LYS A 199 -2.89 3.57 14.78
N PHE A 200 -2.71 4.28 13.66
CA PHE A 200 -3.57 5.38 13.24
C PHE A 200 -3.81 5.33 11.74
N GLU A 201 -5.07 5.45 11.34
CA GLU A 201 -5.50 5.46 9.95
C GLU A 201 -6.72 6.37 9.84
N HIS A 202 -6.81 7.10 8.73
CA HIS A 202 -7.98 7.89 8.40
C HIS A 202 -8.30 7.68 6.93
N ASN A 203 -9.56 7.38 6.63
CA ASN A 203 -10.00 7.12 5.27
C ASN A 203 -10.66 8.39 4.71
N LEU A 204 -9.99 9.06 3.76
CA LEU A 204 -10.52 10.27 3.13
C LEU A 204 -11.79 10.03 2.30
N PHE A 205 -11.98 8.82 1.75
CA PHE A 205 -13.17 8.48 0.97
C PHE A 205 -14.47 8.62 1.77
N ASN A 206 -14.43 8.28 3.07
CA ASN A 206 -15.60 8.39 3.96
C ASN A 206 -16.06 9.84 4.20
N TYR A 207 -15.27 10.82 3.76
CA TYR A 207 -15.50 12.25 3.97
C TYR A 207 -15.47 13.03 2.65
N ASP A 208 -15.84 12.40 1.53
CA ASP A 208 -15.82 13.03 0.20
C ASP A 208 -14.45 13.64 -0.15
N PHE A 209 -13.37 12.99 0.28
CA PHE A 209 -11.99 13.43 0.15
C PHE A 209 -11.64 14.73 0.89
N HIS A 210 -12.49 15.17 1.82
CA HIS A 210 -12.19 16.25 2.74
C HIS A 210 -11.23 15.80 3.84
N ARG A 211 -10.21 16.63 4.09
CA ARG A 211 -9.28 16.44 5.21
C ARG A 211 -10.00 16.74 6.53
N PRO A 212 -9.77 15.95 7.58
CA PRO A 212 -10.25 16.29 8.91
C PRO A 212 -9.60 17.58 9.41
N ALA A 213 -10.27 18.25 10.35
CA ALA A 213 -9.68 19.39 11.03
C ALA A 213 -8.45 18.92 11.84
N ILE A 214 -7.39 19.73 11.89
CA ILE A 214 -6.15 19.34 12.59
C ILE A 214 -6.41 19.08 14.08
N GLU A 215 -7.41 19.75 14.65
CA GLU A 215 -7.82 19.63 16.05
C GLU A 215 -8.50 18.28 16.35
N ASP A 216 -9.04 17.62 15.33
CA ASP A 216 -9.65 16.29 15.43
C ASP A 216 -8.61 15.16 15.25
N LEU A 217 -7.36 15.51 14.89
CA LEU A 217 -6.26 14.57 14.70
C LEU A 217 -5.46 14.35 15.99
N PRO A 218 -4.76 13.21 16.13
CA PRO A 218 -3.99 12.92 17.33
C PRO A 218 -2.91 13.97 17.63
N GLY A 219 -2.68 14.21 18.93
CA GLY A 219 -1.62 15.11 19.40
C GLY A 219 -0.22 14.66 18.94
N LEU A 220 0.61 15.65 18.59
CA LEU A 220 1.96 15.44 18.03
C LEU A 220 3.08 15.83 19.01
N GLU A 221 2.73 16.10 20.27
CA GLU A 221 3.69 16.52 21.28
C GLU A 221 4.76 15.45 21.49
N LYS A 222 6.03 15.87 21.54
CA LYS A 222 7.20 15.00 21.76
C LYS A 222 7.57 14.07 20.59
N LEU A 223 6.84 14.10 19.47
CA LEU A 223 7.23 13.37 18.27
C LEU A 223 8.33 14.11 17.49
N LEU A 224 9.35 13.37 17.05
CA LEU A 224 10.47 13.89 16.26
C LEU A 224 9.99 14.54 14.95
N PHE A 225 9.07 13.89 14.24
CA PHE A 225 8.59 14.29 12.92
C PHE A 225 7.29 15.13 12.95
N ARG A 226 6.95 15.73 14.09
CA ARG A 226 5.66 16.44 14.29
C ARG A 226 5.35 17.48 13.20
N HIS A 227 6.35 18.26 12.77
CA HIS A 227 6.16 19.32 11.79
C HIS A 227 5.82 18.75 10.42
N ALA A 228 6.51 17.66 10.02
CA ALA A 228 6.23 16.97 8.78
C ALA A 228 4.84 16.34 8.79
N ILE A 229 4.47 15.66 9.89
CA ILE A 229 3.13 15.07 10.07
C ILE A 229 2.04 16.15 9.95
N GLN A 230 2.21 17.29 10.63
CA GLN A 230 1.25 18.39 10.58
C GLN A 230 1.12 18.95 9.15
N LYS A 231 2.23 19.15 8.43
CA LYS A 231 2.22 19.60 7.03
C LYS A 231 1.53 18.58 6.11
N CYS A 232 1.76 17.27 6.32
CA CYS A 232 1.06 16.21 5.59
C CYS A 232 -0.44 16.31 5.77
N TRP A 233 -0.91 16.49 7.02
CA TRP A 233 -2.34 16.56 7.33
C TRP A 233 -2.99 17.87 6.86
N ALA A 234 -2.27 18.98 6.94
CA ALA A 234 -2.74 20.29 6.48
C ALA A 234 -2.69 20.48 4.95
N GLY A 235 -2.12 19.52 4.21
CA GLY A 235 -2.01 19.60 2.75
C GLY A 235 -1.00 20.64 2.28
N GLN A 236 0.05 20.86 3.07
CA GLN A 236 1.06 21.90 2.84
C GLN A 236 2.24 21.44 1.99
N TYR A 237 2.23 20.19 1.52
CA TYR A 237 3.18 19.68 0.54
C TYR A 237 2.50 19.57 -0.82
N CYS A 238 3.13 20.14 -1.84
CA CYS A 238 2.69 20.01 -3.22
C CYS A 238 3.16 18.68 -3.82
N THR A 239 4.31 18.18 -3.39
CA THR A 239 4.94 16.95 -3.91
C THR A 239 5.50 16.09 -2.78
N SER A 240 5.68 14.80 -3.06
CA SER A 240 6.35 13.88 -2.14
C SER A 240 7.82 14.26 -1.91
N ASP A 241 8.48 14.90 -2.87
CA ASP A 241 9.89 15.34 -2.75
C ASP A 241 10.07 16.39 -1.64
N GLU A 242 9.12 17.31 -1.50
CA GLU A 242 9.12 18.30 -0.40
C GLU A 242 8.99 17.61 0.96
N LEU A 243 8.10 16.62 1.09
CA LEU A 243 7.98 15.82 2.30
C LEU A 243 9.28 15.05 2.60
N TYR A 244 9.86 14.41 1.58
CA TYR A 244 11.10 13.66 1.75
C TYR A 244 12.26 14.56 2.20
N ALA A 245 12.36 15.78 1.67
CA ALA A 245 13.37 16.76 2.08
C ALA A 245 13.24 17.11 3.57
N ASP A 246 12.04 17.44 4.05
CA ASP A 246 11.79 17.76 5.46
C ASP A 246 12.09 16.57 6.39
N ILE A 247 11.74 15.35 5.98
CA ILE A 247 12.04 14.13 6.75
C ILE A 247 13.55 13.84 6.80
N LEU A 248 14.25 14.05 5.69
CA LEU A 248 15.70 13.87 5.62
C LEU A 248 16.42 14.85 6.55
N GLU A 249 16.04 16.14 6.50
CA GLU A 249 16.57 17.18 7.40
C GLU A 249 16.31 16.83 8.88
N ALA A 250 15.07 16.46 9.23
CA ALA A 250 14.72 16.07 10.59
C ALA A 250 15.51 14.84 11.09
N THR A 251 15.84 13.90 10.21
CA THR A 251 16.64 12.71 10.55
C THR A 251 18.10 13.07 10.83
N MET A 252 18.67 13.99 10.05
CA MET A 252 20.05 14.47 10.25
C MET A 252 20.22 15.22 11.59
N HIS A 253 19.18 15.91 12.07
CA HIS A 253 19.21 16.60 13.36
C HIS A 253 18.92 15.70 14.57
N ALA A 254 18.44 14.48 14.34
CA ALA A 254 18.19 13.48 15.37
C ALA A 254 19.38 12.53 15.64
N SER A 255 20.43 12.64 14.82
CA SER A 255 21.63 11.79 14.81
C SER A 255 22.73 12.33 15.73
#